data_AF-A0A967CR09-F1
#
_entry.id   AF-A0A967CR09-F1
#
_cell.length_a   1.000
_cell.length_b   1.000
_cell.length_c   1.000
_cell.angle_alpha   90.00
_cell.angle_beta   90.00
_cell.angle_gamma   90.00
#
_symmetry.space_group_name_H-M   'P 1'
#
loop_
_entity.id
_entity.type
_entity.pdbx_description
1 polymer ?
#
loop_
_entity_poly.entity_id
_entity_poly.type
_entity_poly.pdbx_seq_one_letter_code
_entity_poly.pdbx_strand_id
1 'polypeptide(L)'
;MTPKLTSGASAAPVHRAVPIRVVIVTMDTHLASSVDRARKTLVRDYPGLKLSLHAAAEYAGNDRLVAQCKADIAQADIVVAGMLFLEDHFLPILDDLRARRDHCDAMICMASATEVVKLTRVGHFDMDKPASGPMALLKKLRGNKEKKATGGAAQMKMLRRLPQLLRFIPGTAQDVRAYFVTLQYWLGGSDDNVLNMVRHVIDRGAAGERAMLRGSAKVAAPVEYPETGVYHPRMPGKYSESTSKLPLPASPVTGTVGVLMLRSYLLSGNAHHYDGVIAALEARGLRV
;
A
#
# COMPACT_ATOMS: atom_id res chain seq x y z
N MET A 1 51.61 22.86 -22.15
CA MET A 1 50.78 21.74 -21.65
C MET A 1 49.65 22.32 -20.82
N THR A 2 48.47 22.44 -21.41
CA THR A 2 47.27 22.99 -20.77
C THR A 2 46.64 21.93 -19.89
N PRO A 3 46.38 22.19 -18.59
CA PRO A 3 45.76 21.20 -17.72
C PRO A 3 44.31 20.94 -18.15
N LYS A 4 43.96 19.66 -18.31
CA LYS A 4 42.60 19.19 -18.59
C LYS A 4 41.72 19.43 -17.36
N LEU A 5 40.64 20.20 -17.54
CA LEU A 5 39.53 20.28 -16.60
C LEU A 5 38.85 18.91 -16.52
N THR A 6 38.82 18.35 -15.31
CA THR A 6 38.06 17.14 -14.97
C THR A 6 36.57 17.39 -15.19
N SER A 7 35.95 16.50 -15.97
CA SER A 7 34.53 16.46 -16.32
C SER A 7 33.64 16.67 -15.10
N GLY A 8 32.72 17.62 -15.21
CA GLY A 8 31.73 17.93 -14.20
C GLY A 8 30.93 16.71 -13.77
N ALA A 9 30.73 16.58 -12.46
CA ALA A 9 29.73 15.69 -11.89
C ALA A 9 28.39 15.98 -12.57
N SER A 10 27.84 14.95 -13.22
CA SER A 10 26.50 15.01 -13.81
C SER A 10 25.51 15.39 -12.70
N ALA A 11 24.98 16.61 -12.76
CA ALA A 11 23.94 17.05 -11.87
C ALA A 11 22.73 16.12 -12.06
N ALA A 12 22.27 15.49 -10.97
CA ALA A 12 21.02 14.75 -10.99
C ALA A 12 19.92 15.66 -11.59
N PRO A 13 19.09 15.16 -12.51
CA PRO A 13 18.08 16.00 -13.14
C PRO A 13 17.18 16.52 -12.03
N VAL A 14 17.19 17.85 -11.85
CA VAL A 14 16.20 18.55 -11.04
C VAL A 14 14.88 18.32 -11.76
N HIS A 15 14.13 17.28 -11.36
CA HIS A 15 12.77 17.11 -11.84
C HIS A 15 12.05 18.40 -11.49
N ARG A 16 11.75 19.21 -12.51
CA ARG A 16 10.82 20.33 -12.42
C ARG A 16 9.63 19.83 -11.61
N ALA A 17 9.09 20.64 -10.69
CA ALA A 17 8.01 20.22 -9.79
C ALA A 17 6.71 19.96 -10.59
N VAL A 18 6.69 18.87 -11.36
CA VAL A 18 5.54 18.42 -12.16
C VAL A 18 4.44 18.12 -11.16
N PRO A 19 3.30 18.86 -11.23
CA PRO A 19 2.21 18.62 -10.30
C PRO A 19 1.65 17.21 -10.48
N ILE A 20 1.46 16.51 -9.37
CA ILE A 20 0.76 15.23 -9.35
C ILE A 20 -0.09 15.12 -8.08
N ARG A 21 -1.35 14.72 -8.24
CA ARG A 21 -2.32 14.61 -7.15
C ARG A 21 -2.69 13.15 -6.94
N VAL A 22 -2.33 12.62 -5.79
CA VAL A 22 -2.67 11.25 -5.39
C VAL A 22 -3.71 11.31 -4.27
N VAL A 23 -4.85 10.67 -4.48
CA VAL A 23 -5.92 10.58 -3.49
C VAL A 23 -6.08 9.14 -3.05
N ILE A 24 -5.98 8.91 -1.73
CA ILE A 24 -6.24 7.62 -1.10
C ILE A 24 -7.61 7.68 -0.43
N VAL A 25 -8.48 6.72 -0.72
CA VAL A 25 -9.77 6.54 -0.05
C VAL A 25 -9.78 5.18 0.62
N THR A 26 -10.02 5.14 1.94
CA THR A 26 -9.97 3.92 2.74
C THR A 26 -11.16 3.83 3.69
N MET A 27 -11.43 2.64 4.24
CA MET A 27 -12.48 2.44 5.24
C MET A 27 -12.19 3.20 6.54
N ASP A 28 -10.98 3.08 7.07
CA ASP A 28 -10.60 3.55 8.40
C ASP A 28 -9.31 4.38 8.40
N THR A 29 -8.99 4.95 9.55
CA THR A 29 -7.86 5.87 9.75
C THR A 29 -6.53 5.16 9.98
N HIS A 30 -6.46 3.82 9.95
CA HIS A 30 -5.22 3.10 10.27
C HIS A 30 -4.06 3.48 9.34
N LEU A 31 -4.36 3.79 8.07
CA LEU A 31 -3.36 4.22 7.09
C LEU A 31 -2.94 5.70 7.24
N ALA A 32 -3.71 6.54 7.95
CA ALA A 32 -3.47 7.99 8.02
C ALA A 32 -2.09 8.31 8.59
N SER A 33 -1.74 7.69 9.73
CA SER A 33 -0.44 7.93 10.37
C SER A 33 0.76 7.51 9.50
N SER A 34 0.63 6.40 8.77
CA SER A 34 1.65 5.90 7.85
C SER A 34 1.79 6.80 6.62
N VAL A 35 0.67 7.34 6.11
CA VAL A 35 0.66 8.33 5.02
C VAL A 35 1.35 9.62 5.45
N ASP A 36 1.08 10.12 6.65
CA ASP A 36 1.70 11.35 7.16
C ASP A 36 3.20 11.20 7.36
N ARG A 37 3.66 10.04 7.86
CA ARG A 37 5.10 9.73 7.94
C ARG A 37 5.73 9.63 6.55
N ALA A 38 5.09 8.94 5.61
CA ALA A 38 5.59 8.78 4.25
C ALA A 38 5.70 10.12 3.50
N ARG A 39 4.83 11.10 3.77
CA ARG A 39 4.79 12.41 3.11
C ARG A 39 6.14 13.12 3.11
N LYS A 40 6.89 13.07 4.23
CA LYS A 40 8.21 13.74 4.36
C LYS A 40 9.25 13.22 3.37
N THR A 41 9.15 11.94 3.00
CA THR A 41 10.03 11.31 2.02
C THR A 41 9.49 11.55 0.62
N LEU A 42 8.18 11.38 0.43
CA LEU A 42 7.52 11.52 -0.87
C LEU A 42 7.64 12.92 -1.48
N VAL A 43 7.62 13.99 -0.67
CA VAL A 43 7.79 15.37 -1.18
C VAL A 43 9.22 15.60 -1.69
N ARG A 44 10.23 14.87 -1.19
CA ARG A 44 11.60 14.93 -1.71
C ARG A 44 11.73 14.18 -3.03
N ASP A 45 11.07 13.02 -3.14
CA ASP A 45 11.02 12.24 -4.38
C ASP A 45 10.21 12.95 -5.48
N TYR A 46 9.10 13.60 -5.09
CA TYR A 46 8.12 14.23 -5.96
C TYR A 46 7.76 15.64 -5.43
N PRO A 47 8.56 16.68 -5.76
CA PRO A 47 8.32 18.03 -5.22
C PRO A 47 6.94 18.63 -5.55
N GLY A 48 6.31 18.20 -6.64
CA GLY A 48 4.95 18.62 -7.05
C GLY A 48 3.81 17.76 -6.50
N LEU A 49 4.08 16.80 -5.60
CA LEU A 49 3.07 15.88 -5.08
C LEU A 49 2.12 16.55 -4.09
N LYS A 50 0.82 16.48 -4.38
CA LYS A 50 -0.26 16.64 -3.39
C LYS A 50 -0.84 15.26 -3.07
N LEU A 51 -0.61 14.80 -1.85
CA LEU A 51 -1.18 13.56 -1.32
C LEU A 51 -2.33 13.87 -0.35
N SER A 52 -3.51 13.28 -0.58
CA SER A 52 -4.66 13.35 0.33
C SER A 52 -5.09 11.93 0.74
N LEU A 53 -5.57 11.77 1.97
CA LEU A 53 -6.21 10.55 2.45
C LEU A 53 -7.59 10.88 3.04
N HIS A 54 -8.60 10.11 2.65
CA HIS A 54 -9.97 10.22 3.15
C HIS A 54 -10.39 8.87 3.73
N ALA A 55 -10.78 8.85 5.01
CA ALA A 55 -11.29 7.66 5.69
C ALA A 55 -12.82 7.68 5.75
N ALA A 56 -13.47 6.61 5.30
CA ALA A 56 -14.93 6.51 5.28
C ALA A 56 -15.55 6.59 6.66
N ALA A 57 -14.89 6.05 7.68
CA ALA A 57 -15.28 6.18 9.07
C ALA A 57 -15.34 7.64 9.56
N GLU A 58 -14.66 8.58 8.89
CA GLU A 58 -14.70 10.01 9.23
C GLU A 58 -15.72 10.77 8.39
N TYR A 59 -15.78 10.51 7.08
CA TYR A 59 -16.66 11.27 6.19
C TYR A 59 -18.10 10.74 6.15
N ALA A 60 -18.35 9.47 6.46
CA ALA A 60 -19.71 8.94 6.45
C ALA A 60 -20.58 9.70 7.46
N GLY A 61 -21.72 10.23 6.99
CA GLY A 61 -22.60 11.08 7.80
C GLY A 61 -22.07 12.51 8.03
N ASN A 62 -21.01 12.93 7.34
CA ASN A 62 -20.44 14.28 7.44
C ASN A 62 -20.34 14.95 6.07
N ASP A 63 -21.35 15.75 5.71
CA ASP A 63 -21.46 16.40 4.40
C ASP A 63 -20.24 17.24 4.02
N ARG A 64 -19.61 17.89 4.99
CA ARG A 64 -18.41 18.71 4.76
C ARG A 64 -17.23 17.83 4.33
N LEU A 65 -17.00 16.73 5.03
CA LEU A 65 -15.91 15.79 4.72
C LEU A 65 -16.19 15.02 3.43
N VAL A 66 -17.45 14.66 3.17
CA VAL A 66 -17.88 14.08 1.88
C VAL A 66 -17.56 15.05 0.74
N ALA A 67 -17.96 16.32 0.85
CA ALA A 67 -17.69 17.34 -0.16
C ALA A 67 -16.18 17.54 -0.41
N GLN A 68 -15.36 17.48 0.64
CA GLN A 68 -13.90 17.55 0.52
C GLN A 68 -13.32 16.33 -0.21
N CYS A 69 -13.78 15.12 0.12
CA CYS A 69 -13.38 13.89 -0.56
C CYS A 69 -13.72 13.96 -2.05
N LYS A 70 -14.95 14.38 -2.39
CA LYS A 70 -15.39 14.58 -3.79
C LYS A 70 -14.52 15.58 -4.55
N ALA A 71 -14.24 16.73 -3.94
CA ALA A 71 -13.43 17.78 -4.56
C ALA A 71 -11.99 17.30 -4.83
N ASP A 72 -11.40 16.55 -3.90
CA ASP A 72 -10.08 15.97 -4.10
C ASP A 72 -10.10 14.88 -5.18
N ILE A 73 -11.12 13.99 -5.20
CA ILE A 73 -11.30 12.99 -6.27
C ILE A 73 -11.40 13.66 -7.63
N ALA A 74 -12.22 14.71 -7.77
CA ALA A 74 -12.42 15.42 -9.03
C ALA A 74 -11.11 15.99 -9.63
N GLN A 75 -10.12 16.30 -8.78
CA GLN A 75 -8.82 16.83 -9.19
C GLN A 75 -7.70 15.78 -9.21
N ALA A 76 -7.96 14.53 -8.80
CA ALA A 76 -6.92 13.53 -8.60
C ALA A 76 -6.31 13.06 -9.91
N ASP A 77 -4.99 13.07 -10.06
CA ASP A 77 -4.31 12.43 -11.18
C ASP A 77 -4.23 10.91 -10.99
N ILE A 78 -4.14 10.46 -9.74
CA ILE A 78 -4.20 9.04 -9.39
C ILE A 78 -5.13 8.87 -8.18
N VAL A 79 -6.06 7.91 -8.28
CA VAL A 79 -6.93 7.50 -7.17
C VAL A 79 -6.59 6.08 -6.73
N VAL A 80 -6.40 5.87 -5.42
CA VAL A 80 -6.27 4.54 -4.81
C VAL A 80 -7.40 4.38 -3.80
N ALA A 81 -8.35 3.50 -4.09
CA ALA A 81 -9.48 3.24 -3.19
C ALA A 81 -9.41 1.81 -2.66
N GLY A 82 -9.63 1.61 -1.37
CA GLY A 82 -9.62 0.28 -0.78
C GLY A 82 -10.48 0.09 0.45
N MET A 83 -10.96 -1.14 0.67
CA MET A 83 -11.78 -1.54 1.82
C MET A 83 -13.16 -0.84 1.90
N LEU A 84 -13.68 -0.33 0.78
CA LEU A 84 -15.00 0.30 0.74
C LEU A 84 -16.10 -0.74 0.49
N PHE A 85 -16.55 -1.41 1.55
CA PHE A 85 -17.55 -2.50 1.47
C PHE A 85 -18.98 -2.07 1.80
N LEU A 86 -19.16 -1.07 2.65
CA LEU A 86 -20.47 -0.63 3.09
C LEU A 86 -21.01 0.44 2.15
N GLU A 87 -22.32 0.39 1.88
CA GLU A 87 -23.00 1.35 1.02
C GLU A 87 -22.76 2.79 1.47
N ASP A 88 -22.87 3.06 2.77
CA ASP A 88 -22.60 4.38 3.36
C ASP A 88 -21.16 4.87 3.15
N HIS A 89 -20.21 3.97 2.87
CA HIS A 89 -18.82 4.34 2.59
C HIS A 89 -18.61 4.73 1.14
N PHE A 90 -19.20 4.00 0.18
CA PHE A 90 -18.91 4.22 -1.24
C PHE A 90 -20.01 4.95 -2.00
N LEU A 91 -21.29 4.77 -1.69
CA LEU A 91 -22.39 5.44 -2.40
C LEU A 91 -22.24 6.97 -2.40
N PRO A 92 -21.84 7.63 -1.30
CA PRO A 92 -21.71 9.08 -1.30
C PRO A 92 -20.70 9.60 -2.32
N ILE A 93 -19.68 8.83 -2.70
CA ILE A 93 -18.57 9.25 -3.57
C ILE A 93 -18.50 8.48 -4.90
N LEU A 94 -19.38 7.50 -5.12
CA LEU A 94 -19.29 6.57 -6.24
C LEU A 94 -19.42 7.28 -7.60
N ASP A 95 -20.33 8.23 -7.69
CA ASP A 95 -20.55 8.98 -8.94
C ASP A 95 -19.38 9.92 -9.24
N ASP A 96 -18.75 10.51 -8.23
CA ASP A 96 -17.53 11.29 -8.39
C ASP A 96 -16.35 10.43 -8.86
N LEU A 97 -16.21 9.20 -8.33
CA LEU A 97 -15.23 8.22 -8.81
C LEU A 97 -15.50 7.85 -10.28
N ARG A 98 -16.75 7.58 -10.65
CA ARG A 98 -17.14 7.29 -12.04
C ARG A 98 -16.81 8.46 -12.96
N ALA A 99 -17.19 9.67 -12.57
CA ALA A 99 -16.93 10.88 -13.34
C ALA A 99 -15.42 11.12 -13.51
N ARG A 100 -14.60 10.83 -12.49
CA ARG A 100 -13.15 11.04 -12.58
C ARG A 100 -12.44 9.95 -13.38
N ARG A 101 -12.91 8.71 -13.34
CA ARG A 101 -12.22 7.50 -13.81
C ARG A 101 -11.48 7.66 -15.14
N ASP A 102 -12.14 8.23 -16.15
CA ASP A 102 -11.56 8.32 -17.48
C ASP A 102 -10.60 9.51 -17.67
N HIS A 103 -10.64 10.48 -16.75
CA HIS A 103 -9.87 11.72 -16.77
C HIS A 103 -8.67 11.74 -15.82
N CYS A 104 -8.52 10.76 -14.92
CA CYS A 104 -7.30 10.55 -14.13
C CYS A 104 -6.34 9.60 -14.84
N ASP A 105 -5.03 9.69 -14.56
CA ASP A 105 -4.01 8.83 -15.14
C ASP A 105 -4.22 7.35 -14.75
N ALA A 106 -4.59 7.11 -13.49
CA ALA A 106 -4.93 5.78 -12.99
C ALA A 106 -5.95 5.83 -11.84
N MET A 107 -6.81 4.82 -11.79
CA MET A 107 -7.71 4.55 -10.68
C MET A 107 -7.53 3.09 -10.26
N ILE A 108 -7.14 2.85 -9.02
CA ILE A 108 -6.84 1.50 -8.51
C ILE A 108 -7.77 1.24 -7.33
N CYS A 109 -8.80 0.43 -7.55
CA CYS A 109 -9.82 0.10 -6.57
C CYS A 109 -9.66 -1.36 -6.11
N MET A 110 -9.34 -1.57 -4.85
CA MET A 110 -8.93 -2.88 -4.32
C MET A 110 -9.81 -3.29 -3.15
N ALA A 111 -10.05 -4.59 -2.99
CA ALA A 111 -10.76 -5.14 -1.82
C ALA A 111 -11.96 -4.27 -1.38
N SER A 112 -12.89 -3.98 -2.30
CA SER A 112 -14.04 -3.09 -2.09
C SER A 112 -15.28 -3.71 -2.74
N ALA A 113 -16.44 -3.05 -2.62
CA ALA A 113 -17.65 -3.44 -3.35
C ALA A 113 -17.42 -3.52 -4.86
N THR A 114 -18.21 -4.36 -5.55
CA THR A 114 -18.00 -4.69 -6.98
C THR A 114 -18.08 -3.44 -7.85
N GLU A 115 -18.99 -2.54 -7.52
CA GLU A 115 -19.25 -1.24 -8.14
C GLU A 115 -18.01 -0.36 -8.13
N VAL A 116 -17.22 -0.40 -7.04
CA VAL A 116 -16.00 0.37 -6.88
C VAL A 116 -14.82 -0.33 -7.57
N VAL A 117 -14.67 -1.64 -7.37
CA VAL A 117 -13.55 -2.43 -7.94
C VAL A 117 -13.55 -2.39 -9.48
N LYS A 118 -14.72 -2.41 -10.11
CA LYS A 118 -14.87 -2.28 -11.58
C LYS A 118 -14.31 -0.97 -12.14
N LEU A 119 -14.23 0.08 -11.32
CA LEU A 119 -13.66 1.37 -11.75
C LEU A 119 -12.14 1.30 -11.96
N THR A 120 -11.48 0.21 -11.56
CA THR A 120 -10.03 0.05 -11.72
C THR A 120 -9.60 0.19 -13.19
N ARG A 121 -8.66 1.11 -13.43
CA ARG A 121 -7.98 1.37 -14.69
C ARG A 121 -6.53 1.81 -14.42
N VAL A 122 -5.56 1.07 -14.94
CA VAL A 122 -4.13 1.43 -14.89
C VAL A 122 -3.44 0.94 -16.14
N GLY A 123 -2.79 1.84 -16.89
CA GLY A 123 -2.21 1.49 -18.19
C GLY A 123 -3.27 0.90 -19.12
N HIS A 124 -3.01 -0.28 -19.66
CA HIS A 124 -3.96 -1.04 -20.49
C HIS A 124 -4.86 -2.00 -19.69
N PHE A 125 -4.65 -2.10 -18.38
CA PHE A 125 -5.50 -2.91 -17.52
C PHE A 125 -6.77 -2.13 -17.15
N ASP A 126 -7.91 -2.71 -17.48
CA ASP A 126 -9.24 -2.17 -17.23
C ASP A 126 -10.12 -3.32 -16.71
N MET A 127 -10.70 -3.14 -15.51
CA MET A 127 -11.50 -4.17 -14.84
C MET A 127 -12.96 -4.23 -15.33
N ASP A 128 -13.43 -3.19 -16.02
CA ASP A 128 -14.78 -3.14 -16.61
C ASP A 128 -14.81 -3.82 -17.99
N LYS A 129 -13.67 -3.87 -18.67
CA LYS A 129 -13.55 -4.58 -19.95
C LYS A 129 -13.52 -6.10 -19.77
N PRO A 130 -14.13 -6.87 -20.68
CA PRO A 130 -14.01 -8.33 -20.67
C PRO A 130 -12.54 -8.74 -20.65
N ALA A 131 -12.20 -9.71 -19.80
CA ALA A 131 -10.85 -10.25 -19.71
C ALA A 131 -10.37 -10.71 -21.11
N SER A 132 -9.42 -9.98 -21.69
CA SER A 132 -8.81 -10.29 -22.99
C SER A 132 -7.34 -10.67 -22.82
N GLY A 133 -6.81 -11.52 -23.71
CA GLY A 133 -5.41 -11.92 -23.69
C GLY A 133 -4.96 -12.61 -22.37
N PRO A 134 -3.81 -12.23 -21.77
CA PRO A 134 -3.27 -12.85 -20.56
C PRO A 134 -4.24 -12.85 -19.36
N MET A 135 -5.19 -11.91 -19.30
CA MET A 135 -6.24 -11.84 -18.28
C MET A 135 -7.25 -13.00 -18.38
N ALA A 136 -7.59 -13.43 -19.59
CA ALA A 136 -8.45 -14.60 -19.81
C ALA A 136 -7.74 -15.90 -19.38
N LEU A 137 -6.42 -15.97 -19.60
CA LEU A 137 -5.59 -17.08 -19.14
C LEU A 137 -5.48 -17.11 -17.61
N LEU A 138 -5.32 -15.96 -16.96
CA LEU A 138 -5.37 -15.79 -15.51
C LEU A 138 -6.73 -16.21 -14.92
N LYS A 139 -7.84 -15.82 -15.57
CA LYS A 139 -9.19 -16.23 -15.16
C LYS A 139 -9.40 -17.74 -15.31
N LYS A 140 -8.84 -18.35 -16.36
CA LYS A 140 -8.82 -19.82 -16.54
C LYS A 140 -7.92 -20.53 -15.51
N LEU A 141 -6.75 -19.97 -15.19
CA LEU A 141 -5.82 -20.47 -14.17
C LEU A 141 -6.38 -20.34 -12.74
N ARG A 142 -7.22 -19.33 -12.49
CA ARG A 142 -7.89 -19.10 -11.19
C ARG A 142 -9.03 -20.10 -10.93
N GLY A 143 -9.39 -20.93 -11.92
CA GLY A 143 -10.37 -22.00 -11.80
C GLY A 143 -11.83 -21.52 -11.78
N ASN A 144 -12.73 -22.35 -12.35
CA ASN A 144 -14.17 -22.13 -12.29
C ASN A 144 -14.67 -22.10 -10.84
N LYS A 145 -15.60 -21.19 -10.56
CA LYS A 145 -16.19 -20.84 -9.25
C LYS A 145 -16.90 -21.98 -8.49
N GLU A 146 -16.80 -23.24 -8.91
CA GLU A 146 -17.60 -24.34 -8.34
C GLU A 146 -16.87 -25.27 -7.37
N LYS A 147 -15.60 -25.02 -7.02
CA LYS A 147 -14.93 -25.85 -6.00
C LYS A 147 -14.75 -25.07 -4.70
N LYS A 148 -15.53 -25.52 -3.69
CA LYS A 148 -15.46 -25.26 -2.24
C LYS A 148 -14.37 -24.29 -1.82
N ALA A 149 -14.80 -23.16 -1.26
CA ALA A 149 -14.05 -22.23 -0.41
C ALA A 149 -12.59 -22.65 -0.17
N THR A 150 -11.71 -22.29 -1.09
CA THR A 150 -10.27 -22.32 -0.83
C THR A 150 -10.05 -21.25 0.26
N GLY A 151 -9.69 -21.70 1.46
CA GLY A 151 -9.63 -20.85 2.65
C GLY A 151 -8.82 -19.56 2.43
N GLY A 152 -9.09 -18.53 3.22
CA GLY A 152 -8.46 -17.20 3.09
C GLY A 152 -6.93 -17.24 2.94
N ALA A 153 -6.26 -18.15 3.66
CA ALA A 153 -4.82 -18.37 3.54
C ALA A 153 -4.35 -18.82 2.14
N ALA A 154 -5.13 -19.67 1.45
CA ALA A 154 -4.83 -20.10 0.09
C ALA A 154 -5.05 -18.97 -0.93
N GLN A 155 -6.08 -18.14 -0.73
CA GLN A 155 -6.31 -16.95 -1.55
C GLN A 155 -5.20 -15.91 -1.36
N MET A 156 -4.75 -15.69 -0.12
CA MET A 156 -3.60 -14.82 0.18
C MET A 156 -2.31 -15.35 -0.44
N LYS A 157 -2.03 -16.66 -0.32
CA LYS A 157 -0.88 -17.29 -0.98
C LYS A 157 -0.89 -17.12 -2.50
N MET A 158 -2.07 -17.18 -3.13
CA MET A 158 -2.24 -16.92 -4.56
C MET A 158 -1.99 -15.44 -4.89
N LEU A 159 -2.54 -14.51 -4.12
CA LEU A 159 -2.29 -13.06 -4.27
C LEU A 159 -0.80 -12.71 -4.14
N ARG A 160 -0.05 -13.43 -3.28
CA ARG A 160 1.40 -13.27 -3.10
C ARG A 160 2.21 -13.72 -4.31
N ARG A 161 1.86 -14.88 -4.89
CA ARG A 161 2.63 -15.50 -6.00
C ARG A 161 2.36 -14.85 -7.35
N LEU A 162 1.17 -14.30 -7.55
CA LEU A 162 0.74 -13.83 -8.86
C LEU A 162 1.63 -12.72 -9.44
N PRO A 163 2.03 -11.68 -8.67
CA PRO A 163 2.96 -10.65 -9.18
C PRO A 163 4.37 -11.15 -9.49
N GLN A 164 4.83 -12.21 -8.82
CA GLN A 164 6.15 -12.80 -9.06
C GLN A 164 6.16 -13.52 -10.41
N LEU A 165 5.10 -14.27 -10.72
CA LEU A 165 4.93 -14.94 -12.01
C LEU A 165 4.82 -13.93 -13.16
N LEU A 166 4.08 -12.83 -12.95
CA LEU A 166 3.89 -11.80 -13.98
C LEU A 166 5.13 -10.93 -14.20
N ARG A 167 6.13 -10.93 -13.30
CA ARG A 167 7.33 -10.07 -13.39
C ARG A 167 8.07 -10.20 -14.72
N PHE A 168 8.10 -11.40 -15.30
CA PHE A 168 8.86 -11.70 -16.52
C PHE A 168 8.05 -11.53 -17.81
N ILE A 169 6.77 -11.19 -17.73
CA ILE A 169 5.89 -11.07 -18.89
C ILE A 169 5.72 -9.59 -19.24
N PRO A 170 6.13 -9.14 -20.45
CA PRO A 170 5.97 -7.75 -20.87
C PRO A 170 4.51 -7.40 -21.22
N GLY A 171 4.25 -6.12 -21.50
CA GLY A 171 2.95 -5.62 -21.96
C GLY A 171 1.90 -5.56 -20.85
N THR A 172 0.63 -5.77 -21.19
CA THR A 172 -0.53 -5.63 -20.29
C THR A 172 -0.43 -6.48 -19.01
N ALA A 173 0.34 -7.57 -19.02
CA ALA A 173 0.63 -8.36 -17.83
C ALA A 173 1.31 -7.54 -16.72
N GLN A 174 2.10 -6.52 -17.08
CA GLN A 174 2.72 -5.61 -16.11
C GLN A 174 1.72 -4.65 -15.47
N ASP A 175 0.66 -4.27 -16.18
CA ASP A 175 -0.41 -3.42 -15.63
C ASP A 175 -1.27 -4.21 -14.64
N VAL A 176 -1.60 -5.46 -14.99
CA VAL A 176 -2.24 -6.41 -14.05
C VAL A 176 -1.35 -6.65 -12.83
N ARG A 177 -0.04 -6.81 -13.04
CA ARG A 177 0.93 -6.92 -11.96
C ARG A 177 0.93 -5.66 -11.10
N ALA A 178 0.87 -4.47 -11.68
CA ALA A 178 0.84 -3.22 -10.94
C ALA A 178 -0.35 -3.16 -9.98
N TYR A 179 -1.53 -3.60 -10.42
CA TYR A 179 -2.71 -3.74 -9.56
C TYR A 179 -2.44 -4.67 -8.35
N PHE A 180 -1.95 -5.89 -8.59
CA PHE A 180 -1.71 -6.85 -7.51
C PHE A 180 -0.57 -6.44 -6.57
N VAL A 181 0.46 -5.75 -7.07
CA VAL A 181 1.52 -5.19 -6.22
C VAL A 181 0.96 -4.07 -5.33
N THR A 182 0.08 -3.22 -5.86
CA THR A 182 -0.61 -2.18 -5.06
C THR A 182 -1.42 -2.84 -3.94
N LEU A 183 -2.13 -3.93 -4.25
CA LEU A 183 -2.88 -4.69 -3.25
C LEU A 183 -1.98 -5.31 -2.18
N GLN A 184 -0.78 -5.79 -2.54
CA GLN A 184 0.17 -6.31 -1.57
C GLN A 184 0.69 -5.24 -0.62
N TYR A 185 1.04 -4.04 -1.12
CA TYR A 185 1.40 -2.94 -0.22
C TYR A 185 0.24 -2.57 0.70
N TRP A 186 -0.97 -2.50 0.16
CA TRP A 186 -2.17 -2.18 0.93
C TRP A 186 -2.39 -3.15 2.09
N LEU A 187 -2.33 -4.46 1.81
CA LEU A 187 -2.49 -5.51 2.82
C LEU A 187 -1.34 -5.54 3.84
N GLY A 188 -0.16 -5.11 3.42
CA GLY A 188 1.01 -4.98 4.29
C GLY A 188 0.89 -3.82 5.29
N GLY A 189 0.31 -2.69 4.88
CA GLY A 189 -0.13 -1.59 5.76
C GLY A 189 0.95 -0.83 6.57
N SER A 190 2.20 -1.28 6.56
CA SER A 190 3.31 -0.62 7.25
C SER A 190 3.74 0.69 6.58
N ASP A 191 4.54 1.50 7.28
CA ASP A 191 5.11 2.74 6.76
C ASP A 191 5.86 2.54 5.43
N ASP A 192 6.72 1.51 5.38
CA ASP A 192 7.47 1.17 4.17
C ASP A 192 6.53 0.77 3.03
N ASN A 193 5.47 0.04 3.33
CA ASN A 193 4.50 -0.35 2.32
C ASN A 193 3.71 0.84 1.79
N VAL A 194 3.25 1.75 2.66
CA VAL A 194 2.53 2.96 2.23
C VAL A 194 3.42 3.87 1.38
N LEU A 195 4.67 4.10 1.82
CA LEU A 195 5.66 4.87 1.06
C LEU A 195 5.86 4.28 -0.34
N ASN A 196 6.14 2.97 -0.42
CA ASN A 196 6.41 2.32 -1.69
C ASN A 196 5.14 2.10 -2.52
N MET A 197 3.96 2.04 -1.91
CA MET A 197 2.68 2.05 -2.63
C MET A 197 2.52 3.35 -3.42
N VAL A 198 2.72 4.51 -2.79
CA VAL A 198 2.57 5.80 -3.47
C VAL A 198 3.61 5.94 -4.59
N ARG A 199 4.88 5.58 -4.34
CA ARG A 199 5.92 5.54 -5.38
C ARG A 199 5.53 4.61 -6.53
N HIS A 200 5.00 3.42 -6.22
CA HIS A 200 4.61 2.41 -7.21
C HIS A 200 3.45 2.87 -8.08
N VAL A 201 2.39 3.45 -7.50
CA VAL A 201 1.25 3.92 -8.30
C VAL A 201 1.64 5.11 -9.16
N ILE A 202 2.57 5.97 -8.73
CA ILE A 202 3.12 7.02 -9.59
C ILE A 202 3.97 6.41 -10.72
N ASP A 203 4.87 5.48 -10.39
CA ASP A 203 5.75 4.79 -11.36
C ASP A 203 4.98 4.07 -12.46
N ARG A 204 3.81 3.51 -12.13
CA ARG A 204 3.00 2.71 -13.07
C ARG A 204 1.80 3.46 -13.65
N GLY A 205 1.25 4.40 -12.90
CA GLY A 205 0.03 5.11 -13.26
C GLY A 205 0.27 6.42 -13.99
N ALA A 206 1.28 7.22 -13.61
CA ALA A 206 1.44 8.58 -14.12
C ALA A 206 1.50 8.63 -15.66
N ALA A 207 0.72 9.49 -16.31
CA ALA A 207 0.55 9.50 -17.76
C ALA A 207 0.63 10.91 -18.35
N GLY A 208 0.62 11.03 -19.69
CA GLY A 208 0.70 12.32 -20.37
C GLY A 208 1.93 13.13 -19.94
N GLU A 209 1.72 14.38 -19.56
CA GLU A 209 2.77 15.28 -19.05
C GLU A 209 3.45 14.77 -17.76
N ARG A 210 2.76 13.94 -16.97
CA ARG A 210 3.29 13.33 -15.74
C ARG A 210 4.06 12.03 -16.01
N ALA A 211 4.09 11.51 -17.23
CA ALA A 211 4.81 10.27 -17.57
C ALA A 211 6.32 10.35 -17.24
N MET A 212 6.90 11.55 -17.24
CA MET A 212 8.30 11.79 -16.82
C MET A 212 8.58 11.55 -15.33
N LEU A 213 7.54 11.40 -14.50
CA LEU A 213 7.67 11.02 -13.09
C LEU A 213 7.91 9.52 -12.91
N ARG A 214 7.67 8.69 -13.93
CA ARG A 214 7.97 7.26 -13.88
C ARG A 214 9.48 7.05 -13.75
N GLY A 215 9.90 6.11 -12.90
CA GLY A 215 11.31 5.82 -12.64
C GLY A 215 12.09 6.89 -11.86
N SER A 216 11.47 7.99 -11.44
CA SER A 216 12.14 9.07 -10.70
C SER A 216 12.51 8.70 -9.24
N ALA A 217 11.82 7.72 -8.66
CA ALA A 217 12.10 7.21 -7.32
C ALA A 217 12.25 5.69 -7.34
N LYS A 218 13.15 5.18 -6.49
CA LYS A 218 13.29 3.73 -6.30
C LYS A 218 12.07 3.18 -5.56
N VAL A 219 11.38 2.24 -6.20
CA VAL A 219 10.26 1.49 -5.62
C VAL A 219 10.79 0.18 -5.03
N ALA A 220 10.79 0.04 -3.70
CA ALA A 220 11.14 -1.20 -3.02
C ALA A 220 9.94 -2.16 -3.00
N ALA A 221 10.16 -3.47 -3.07
CA ALA A 221 9.08 -4.48 -3.09
C ALA A 221 8.23 -4.46 -1.80
N PRO A 222 6.96 -4.92 -1.87
CA PRO A 222 6.10 -5.03 -0.70
C PRO A 222 6.75 -5.89 0.40
N VAL A 223 6.71 -5.39 1.63
CA VAL A 223 7.17 -6.10 2.82
C VAL A 223 5.98 -6.80 3.44
N GLU A 224 6.09 -8.11 3.61
CA GLU A 224 5.06 -8.91 4.26
C GLU A 224 5.39 -9.05 5.75
N TYR A 225 4.36 -8.87 6.58
CA TYR A 225 4.46 -9.07 8.02
C TYR A 225 3.54 -10.22 8.45
N PRO A 226 4.00 -11.08 9.36
CA PRO A 226 3.22 -12.21 9.88
C PRO A 226 1.79 -11.80 10.29
N GLU A 227 0.81 -12.66 10.02
CA GLU A 227 -0.57 -12.47 10.50
C GLU A 227 -0.66 -12.70 12.02
N THR A 228 -0.06 -13.80 12.47
CA THR A 228 0.17 -14.10 13.88
C THR A 228 1.66 -14.35 14.06
N GLY A 229 2.22 -13.85 15.14
CA GLY A 229 3.64 -14.02 15.42
C GLY A 229 4.02 -13.50 16.78
N VAL A 230 5.33 -13.42 16.99
CA VAL A 230 5.95 -12.88 18.18
C VAL A 230 6.60 -11.54 17.85
N TYR A 231 6.61 -10.67 18.85
CA TYR A 231 7.27 -9.37 18.82
C TYR A 231 8.25 -9.28 19.97
N HIS A 232 9.42 -8.68 19.71
CA HIS A 232 10.27 -8.21 20.78
C HIS A 232 11.13 -7.02 20.30
N PRO A 233 11.26 -5.91 21.07
CA PRO A 233 12.06 -4.75 20.65
C PRO A 233 13.52 -5.08 20.35
N ARG A 234 14.08 -6.04 21.11
CA ARG A 234 15.46 -6.54 20.95
C ARG A 234 15.63 -7.60 19.85
N MET A 235 14.56 -8.09 19.22
CA MET A 235 14.65 -9.11 18.18
C MET A 235 15.04 -8.49 16.82
N PRO A 236 15.96 -9.10 16.05
CA PRO A 236 16.24 -8.66 14.68
C PRO A 236 14.98 -8.68 13.81
N GLY A 237 14.69 -7.58 13.11
CA GLY A 237 13.44 -7.42 12.35
C GLY A 237 12.18 -7.23 13.22
N LYS A 238 12.32 -7.27 14.55
CA LYS A 238 11.31 -7.08 15.61
C LYS A 238 10.13 -8.05 15.61
N TYR A 239 9.77 -8.69 14.50
CA TYR A 239 8.64 -9.62 14.37
C TYR A 239 9.05 -10.95 13.73
N SER A 240 8.36 -12.04 14.09
CA SER A 240 8.60 -13.39 13.53
C SER A 240 7.35 -14.25 13.66
N GLU A 241 7.11 -15.17 12.71
CA GLU A 241 6.09 -16.24 12.86
C GLU A 241 6.51 -17.31 13.89
N SER A 242 7.80 -17.39 14.19
CA SER A 242 8.36 -18.40 15.10
C SER A 242 8.76 -17.79 16.44
N THR A 243 8.22 -18.37 17.52
CA THR A 243 8.59 -18.08 18.92
C THR A 243 10.07 -18.33 19.20
N SER A 244 10.72 -19.24 18.46
CA SER A 244 12.15 -19.53 18.59
C SER A 244 13.07 -18.34 18.29
N LYS A 245 12.54 -17.29 17.65
CA LYS A 245 13.27 -16.06 17.35
C LYS A 245 13.26 -15.06 18.51
N LEU A 246 12.41 -15.25 19.52
CA LEU A 246 12.40 -14.41 20.71
C LEU A 246 13.77 -14.44 21.38
N PRO A 247 14.27 -13.30 21.88
CA PRO A 247 15.53 -13.27 22.58
C PRO A 247 15.44 -14.13 23.85
N LEU A 248 16.53 -14.82 24.14
CA LEU A 248 16.64 -15.55 25.40
C LEU A 248 16.73 -14.55 26.57
N PRO A 249 16.20 -14.91 27.75
CA PRO A 249 16.36 -14.10 28.95
C PRO A 249 17.84 -13.89 29.28
N ALA A 250 18.20 -12.68 29.72
CA ALA A 250 19.58 -12.36 30.11
C ALA A 250 19.94 -12.89 31.52
N SER A 251 18.96 -13.35 32.30
CA SER A 251 19.11 -13.77 33.69
C SER A 251 18.09 -14.88 34.00
N PRO A 252 18.26 -15.63 35.10
CA PRO A 252 17.27 -16.62 35.55
C PRO A 252 15.89 -15.96 35.68
N VAL A 253 14.87 -16.62 35.13
CA VAL A 253 13.50 -16.10 35.13
C VAL A 253 12.67 -16.78 36.19
N THR A 254 11.79 -16.01 36.82
CA THR A 254 10.86 -16.50 37.86
C THR A 254 9.53 -16.97 37.28
N GLY A 255 9.24 -16.61 36.02
CA GLY A 255 8.00 -16.95 35.34
C GLY A 255 7.98 -16.50 33.88
N THR A 256 6.87 -16.75 33.18
CA THR A 256 6.63 -16.30 31.80
C THR A 256 5.28 -15.59 31.70
N VAL A 257 5.23 -14.46 31.01
CA VAL A 257 4.02 -13.67 30.78
C VAL A 257 3.86 -13.42 29.28
N GLY A 258 2.73 -13.85 28.70
CA GLY A 258 2.38 -13.50 27.32
C GLY A 258 1.67 -12.15 27.28
N VAL A 259 2.15 -11.23 26.43
CA VAL A 259 1.50 -9.94 26.18
C VAL A 259 0.79 -9.99 24.84
N LEU A 260 -0.54 -9.79 24.85
CA LEU A 260 -1.33 -9.67 23.62
C LEU A 260 -1.26 -8.24 23.10
N MET A 261 -1.01 -8.11 21.80
CA MET A 261 -0.74 -6.84 21.15
C MET A 261 -1.53 -6.74 19.86
N LEU A 262 -1.94 -5.53 19.51
CA LEU A 262 -2.56 -5.27 18.23
C LEU A 262 -1.48 -5.07 17.15
N ARG A 263 -1.51 -5.93 16.12
CA ARG A 263 -0.58 -5.90 14.96
C ARG A 263 -0.51 -4.51 14.31
N SER A 264 -1.64 -3.80 14.21
CA SER A 264 -1.69 -2.48 13.58
C SER A 264 -0.76 -1.44 14.22
N TYR A 265 -0.63 -1.44 15.55
CA TYR A 265 0.29 -0.55 16.27
C TYR A 265 1.75 -0.91 16.03
N LEU A 266 2.05 -2.20 15.95
CA LEU A 266 3.38 -2.70 15.65
C LEU A 266 3.84 -2.28 14.25
N LEU A 267 3.00 -2.47 13.24
CA LEU A 267 3.32 -2.17 11.84
C LEU A 267 3.39 -0.68 11.52
N SER A 268 2.64 0.15 12.26
CA SER A 268 2.67 1.61 12.15
C SER A 268 3.79 2.25 12.97
N GLY A 269 4.69 1.45 13.57
CA GLY A 269 5.78 1.96 14.42
C GLY A 269 5.33 2.55 15.76
N ASN A 270 4.03 2.53 16.05
CA ASN A 270 3.43 3.02 17.29
C ASN A 270 3.52 1.97 18.41
N ALA A 271 4.70 1.38 18.61
CA ALA A 271 4.90 0.24 19.53
C ALA A 271 5.62 0.60 20.84
N HIS A 272 6.09 1.84 21.00
CA HIS A 272 6.94 2.22 22.14
C HIS A 272 6.29 2.03 23.52
N HIS A 273 4.97 2.14 23.62
CA HIS A 273 4.25 1.86 24.86
C HIS A 273 4.33 0.37 25.23
N TYR A 274 4.28 -0.52 24.23
CA TYR A 274 4.51 -1.93 24.45
C TYR A 274 5.96 -2.25 24.79
N ASP A 275 6.93 -1.57 24.16
CA ASP A 275 8.35 -1.72 24.50
C ASP A 275 8.60 -1.46 25.99
N GLY A 276 7.96 -0.41 26.53
CA GLY A 276 8.02 -0.08 27.95
C GLY A 276 7.42 -1.16 28.84
N VAL A 277 6.27 -1.73 28.46
CA VAL A 277 5.63 -2.84 29.20
C VAL A 277 6.52 -4.09 29.20
N ILE A 278 7.07 -4.46 28.04
CA ILE A 278 7.99 -5.60 27.91
C ILE A 278 9.20 -5.39 28.82
N ALA A 279 9.85 -4.23 28.72
CA ALA A 279 11.02 -3.91 29.54
C ALA A 279 10.72 -3.93 31.06
N ALA A 280 9.55 -3.43 31.47
CA ALA A 280 9.15 -3.43 32.88
C ALA A 280 8.88 -4.84 33.43
N LEU A 281 8.33 -5.74 32.61
CA LEU A 281 8.12 -7.15 32.96
C LEU A 281 9.46 -7.90 33.02
N GLU A 282 10.34 -7.68 32.04
CA GLU A 282 11.70 -8.25 32.03
C GLU A 282 12.50 -7.80 33.26
N ALA A 283 12.41 -6.52 33.65
CA ALA A 283 13.07 -5.97 34.84
C ALA A 283 12.57 -6.58 36.16
N ARG A 284 11.37 -7.16 36.18
CA ARG A 284 10.83 -7.94 37.31
C ARG A 284 11.25 -9.42 37.28
N GLY A 285 12.14 -9.81 36.38
CA GLY A 285 12.65 -11.18 36.25
C GLY A 285 11.69 -12.13 35.54
N LEU A 286 10.78 -11.61 34.70
CA LEU A 286 9.86 -12.42 33.91
C LEU A 286 10.38 -12.58 32.48
N ARG A 287 10.16 -13.76 31.89
CA ARG A 287 10.26 -13.93 30.43
C ARG A 287 8.99 -13.39 29.77
N VAL A 288 9.13 -12.57 28.74
CA VAL A 288 8.02 -12.02 27.96
C VAL A 288 8.05 -12.57 26.54
#